data_AF-A0A176YFS5-F1
#
_entry.id   AF-A0A176YFS5-F1
#
_cell.length_a   1.000
_cell.length_b   1.000
_cell.length_c   1.000
_cell.angle_alpha   90.00
_cell.angle_beta   90.00
_cell.angle_gamma   90.00
#
_symmetry.space_group_name_H-M   'P 1'
#
loop_
_entity.id
_entity.type
_entity.pdbx_description
1 polymer ?
#
loop_
_entity_poly.entity_id
_entity_poly.type
_entity_poly.pdbx_seq_one_letter_code
_entity_poly.pdbx_strand_id
1 'polypeptide(L)' 'MSTALFAGSPLGYQDTIARIAEIDDMFENAKAWGSWMVSAANEREALVNSLKSRWGEEIQHKWLARTAGGGRTD' A
#
# COMPACT_ATOMS: atom_id res chain seq x y z
N MET A 1 15.94 -15.30 -23.99
CA MET A 1 15.66 -14.14 -23.11
C MET A 1 14.78 -14.63 -21.98
N SER A 2 15.25 -14.49 -20.74
CA SER A 2 14.78 -15.21 -19.56
C SER A 2 13.42 -14.68 -19.08
N THR A 3 12.37 -15.50 -19.10
CA THR A 3 11.09 -15.23 -18.42
C THR A 3 11.08 -16.00 -17.10
N ALA A 4 11.64 -15.38 -16.06
CA ALA A 4 11.45 -15.87 -14.70
C ALA A 4 10.07 -15.41 -14.20
N LEU A 5 9.14 -16.36 -14.14
CA LEU A 5 7.96 -16.32 -13.29
C LEU A 5 8.42 -16.25 -11.83
N PHE A 6 8.53 -15.06 -11.26
CA PHE A 6 8.68 -14.90 -9.81
C PHE A 6 7.30 -14.93 -9.16
N ALA A 7 6.83 -16.14 -8.90
CA ALA A 7 5.82 -16.37 -7.89
C ALA A 7 6.44 -16.12 -6.51
N GLY A 8 6.01 -15.06 -5.82
CA GLY A 8 6.05 -15.01 -4.36
C GLY A 8 7.33 -14.50 -3.67
N SER A 9 8.20 -13.74 -4.32
CA SER A 9 9.22 -13.00 -3.56
C SER A 9 8.61 -11.78 -2.88
N PRO A 10 8.94 -11.51 -1.59
CA PRO A 10 8.60 -10.25 -0.98
C PRO A 10 9.11 -9.11 -1.86
N LEU A 11 8.25 -8.13 -2.16
CA LEU A 11 8.62 -6.95 -2.96
C LEU A 11 9.96 -6.37 -2.46
N GLY A 12 10.85 -6.03 -3.40
CA GLY A 12 12.07 -5.33 -3.08
C GLY A 12 11.76 -3.95 -2.47
N TYR A 13 12.76 -3.30 -1.87
CA TYR A 13 12.61 -1.95 -1.31
C TYR A 13 12.02 -0.97 -2.34
N GLN A 14 12.58 -0.96 -3.56
CA GLN A 14 12.12 -0.10 -4.65
C GLN A 14 10.70 -0.44 -5.11
N ASP A 15 10.37 -1.73 -5.25
CA ASP A 15 9.02 -2.15 -5.65
C ASP A 15 7.97 -1.79 -4.60
N THR A 16 8.33 -1.89 -3.32
CA THR A 16 7.45 -1.51 -2.19
C THR A 16 7.13 -0.02 -2.23
N ILE A 17 8.13 0.82 -2.48
CA ILE A 17 7.95 2.27 -2.61
C ILE A 17 7.16 2.61 -3.87
N ALA A 18 7.48 1.98 -5.01
CA ALA A 18 6.75 2.18 -6.26
C ALA A 18 5.26 1.85 -6.08
N ARG A 19 4.95 0.73 -5.40
CA ARG A 19 3.57 0.34 -5.13
C ARG A 19 2.84 1.31 -4.20
N ILE A 20 3.52 1.85 -3.18
CA ILE A 20 2.95 2.91 -2.33
C ILE A 20 2.63 4.16 -3.16
N ALA A 21 3.53 4.57 -4.06
CA ALA A 21 3.33 5.72 -4.93
C ALA A 21 2.18 5.51 -5.92
N GLU A 22 2.04 4.31 -6.49
CA GLU A 22 0.89 3.96 -7.34
C GLU A 22 -0.44 4.08 -6.57
N ILE A 23 -0.49 3.55 -5.34
CA ILE A 23 -1.69 3.66 -4.51
C ILE A 23 -1.97 5.14 -4.23
N ASP A 24 -0.95 5.93 -3.88
CA ASP A 24 -1.11 7.37 -3.63
C ASP A 24 -1.69 8.10 -4.85
N ASP A 25 -1.20 7.82 -6.06
CA ASP A 25 -1.70 8.40 -7.30
C ASP A 25 -3.14 7.96 -7.61
N MET A 26 -3.49 6.69 -7.35
CA MET A 26 -4.87 6.21 -7.49
C MET A 26 -5.83 6.97 -6.58
N PHE A 27 -5.43 7.28 -5.34
CA PHE A 27 -6.23 8.08 -4.42
C PHE A 27 -6.32 9.54 -4.85
N GLU A 28 -5.23 10.15 -5.30
CA GLU A 28 -5.21 11.55 -5.74
C GLU A 28 -6.05 11.80 -6.99
N ASN A 29 -6.09 10.84 -7.91
CA ASN A 29 -6.88 10.93 -9.14
C ASN A 29 -8.33 10.41 -9.00
N ALA A 30 -8.69 9.84 -7.85
CA ALA A 30 -10.04 9.31 -7.67
C ALA A 30 -11.06 10.45 -7.50
N LYS A 31 -12.05 10.47 -8.41
CA LYS A 31 -13.13 11.48 -8.39
C LYS A 31 -14.21 11.21 -7.33
N ALA A 32 -14.28 9.99 -6.83
CA ALA A 32 -15.26 9.56 -5.84
C ALA A 32 -14.73 8.36 -5.05
N TRP A 33 -15.33 8.13 -3.88
CA TRP A 33 -14.99 6.98 -3.05
C TRP A 33 -15.45 5.68 -3.71
N GLY A 34 -14.56 4.70 -3.82
CA GLY A 34 -14.84 3.39 -4.42
C GLY A 34 -14.61 2.25 -3.44
N SER A 35 -15.30 1.13 -3.65
CA SER A 35 -15.14 -0.09 -2.83
C SER A 35 -13.69 -0.60 -2.80
N TRP A 36 -12.90 -0.32 -3.84
CA TRP A 36 -11.48 -0.68 -3.94
C TRP A 36 -10.57 0.12 -2.99
N MET A 37 -10.99 1.30 -2.52
CA MET A 37 -10.14 2.19 -1.72
C MET A 37 -9.79 1.59 -0.36
N VAL A 38 -10.73 0.87 0.27
CA VAL A 38 -10.46 0.25 1.58
C VAL A 38 -9.33 -0.79 1.46
N SER A 39 -9.38 -1.63 0.43
CA SER A 39 -8.32 -2.61 0.16
C SER A 39 -6.99 -1.94 -0.18
N ALA A 40 -7.00 -0.90 -1.02
CA ALA A 40 -5.78 -0.17 -1.40
C ALA A 40 -5.12 0.56 -0.21
N ALA A 41 -5.92 1.20 0.66
CA ALA A 41 -5.39 1.84 1.85
C ALA A 41 -4.82 0.82 2.86
N ASN A 42 -5.48 -0.34 3.02
CA ASN A 42 -4.94 -1.42 3.87
C ASN A 42 -3.64 -2.00 3.28
N GLU A 43 -3.57 -2.16 1.96
CA GLU A 43 -2.34 -2.58 1.25
C GLU A 43 -1.21 -1.57 1.50
N ARG A 44 -1.48 -0.27 1.35
CA ARG A 44 -0.51 0.79 1.65
C ARG A 44 0.00 0.72 3.09
N GLU A 45 -0.90 0.54 4.06
CA GLU A 45 -0.51 0.41 5.48
C GLU A 45 0.41 -0.80 5.69
N ALA A 46 0.11 -1.94 5.06
CA ALA A 46 0.96 -3.13 5.13
C ALA A 46 2.34 -2.91 4.52
N LEU A 47 2.43 -2.19 3.38
CA LEU A 47 3.69 -1.85 2.73
C LEU A 47 4.54 -0.88 3.56
N VAL A 48 3.92 0.16 4.14
CA VAL A 48 4.61 1.10 5.03
C VAL A 48 5.12 0.38 6.29
N ASN A 49 4.31 -0.49 6.89
CA ASN A 49 4.74 -1.31 8.03
C ASN A 49 5.88 -2.27 7.65
N SER A 50 5.84 -2.85 6.46
CA SER A 50 6.92 -3.67 5.91
C SER A 50 8.20 -2.84 5.74
N LEU A 51 8.10 -1.61 5.23
CA LEU A 51 9.23 -0.69 5.10
C LEU A 51 9.90 -0.40 6.44
N LYS A 52 9.09 -0.02 7.43
CA LYS A 52 9.55 0.24 8.80
C LYS A 52 10.19 -0.99 9.42
N SER A 53 9.56 -2.16 9.30
CA SER A 53 10.04 -3.39 9.92
C SER A 53 11.32 -3.94 9.30
N ARG A 54 11.53 -3.76 7.99
CA ARG A 54 12.64 -4.39 7.27
C ARG A 54 13.82 -3.46 7.02
N TRP A 55 13.54 -2.17 6.80
CA TRP A 55 14.54 -1.17 6.44
C TRP A 55 14.61 0.01 7.42
N GLY A 56 13.73 0.06 8.43
CA GLY A 56 13.71 1.16 9.41
C GLY A 56 13.18 2.49 8.84
N GLU A 57 12.65 2.46 7.63
CA GLU A 57 12.13 3.65 6.92
C GLU A 57 10.72 3.98 7.39
N GLU A 58 10.53 5.20 7.88
CA GLU A 58 9.25 5.69 8.36
C GLU A 58 8.63 6.64 7.34
N ILE A 59 7.73 6.10 6.53
CA ILE A 59 6.92 6.88 5.60
C ILE A 59 5.64 7.33 6.30
N GLN A 60 5.24 8.59 6.12
CA GLN A 60 3.98 9.09 6.67
C GLN A 60 2.78 8.26 6.15
N HIS A 61 1.90 7.90 7.08
CA HIS A 61 0.60 7.31 6.77
C HIS A 61 -0.33 8.41 6.23
N LYS A 62 -0.41 8.53 4.89
CA LYS A 62 -1.21 9.56 4.21
C LYS A 62 -2.67 9.12 4.04
N TRP A 63 -2.90 7.86 3.67
CA TRP A 63 -4.22 7.28 3.49
C TRP A 63 -4.42 6.18 4.52
N LEU A 64 -5.40 6.37 5.40
CA LEU A 64 -5.79 5.40 6.42
C LEU A 64 -7.26 5.05 6.17
N ALA A 65 -7.55 3.78 5.86
CA ALA A 65 -8.93 3.28 5.88
C ALA A 65 -9.43 3.01 7.31
N ARG A 66 -8.62 3.30 8.33
CA ARG A 66 -9.08 3.31 9.72
C ARG A 66 -9.97 4.52 9.93
N THR A 67 -11.27 4.28 9.99
CA THR A 67 -12.17 5.22 10.67
C THR A 67 -11.62 5.48 12.07
N ALA A 68 -11.76 6.70 12.59
CA ALA A 68 -11.29 7.10 13.91
C ALA A 68 -11.81 6.24 15.09
N GLY A 69 -12.64 5.22 14.83
CA GLY A 69 -13.17 4.26 15.81
C GLY A 69 -12.66 2.83 15.70
N GLY A 70 -11.69 2.50 14.83
CA GLY A 70 -11.09 1.16 14.78
C GLY A 70 -12.05 0.02 14.35
N GLY A 71 -13.19 0.34 13.76
CA GLY A 71 -14.13 -0.64 13.22
C GLY A 71 -13.85 -0.93 11.74
N ARG A 72 -13.68 -2.21 11.39
CA ARG A 72 -13.78 -2.69 10.01
C ARG A 72 -15.19 -2.39 9.48
N THR A 73 -15.28 -1.76 8.32
CA THR A 73 -16.52 -1.73 7.53
C THR A 73 -16.47 -2.94 6.60
N ASP A 74 -17.19 -3.99 6.99
CA ASP A 74 -17.83 -4.95 6.07
C ASP A 74 -18.96 -4.24 5.32
#